data_AF-A0A0R2M164-F1
#
_entry.id   AF-A0A0R2M164-F1
#
_cell.length_a   1.000
_cell.length_b   1.000
_cell.length_c   1.000
_cell.angle_alpha   90.00
_cell.angle_beta   90.00
_cell.angle_gamma   90.00
#
_symmetry.space_group_name_H-M   'P 1'
#
loop_
_entity.id
_entity.type
_entity.pdbx_description
1 polymer ?
#
loop_
_entity_poly.entity_id
_entity_poly.type
_entity_poly.pdbx_seq_one_letter_code
_entity_poly.pdbx_strand_id
1 'polypeptide(L)'
;MQALRPEFEQLFNSHADDFLADLNGLLRIPSVNSHATFEAPFGIGPQRAVAYMLDLAKKMGFRTGLAGNCVGWAEAGPADAPEYFGVLGHVDVVDVENDWHYPPYQLTQVGNMMYGRGILDNKGPLLSTLIALYLIKLRGTTLKKRVRIMFGSDEEGGSRDLPHYLAEQPAPVVGITPDCKFPIVYGERGLLDVTLKLKPNDGSLDQITSISGPFDRSYLPAAATVTLADGTVQQFNGKKAPSNAPDLADNVVPQAASFLAKLSGQTGQFFDWLATKIGHQYDGHNLGIDFEDAASGKLQLSLYAVAKSDVALTANFSMRYPISVSEDQLMDQLCSVLPSDAELIINRRFPSTVKDQNQPFIKRFSAIYQQDTGLDGTPVTTTGVTYARGMPNTVAFGPSFPGQKGIAHKGDEWIQYSDWQMMTEIYYDCFLAELS
;
A
#
# COMPACT_ATOMS: atom_id res chain seq x y z
N MET A 1 -7.02 -13.71 -19.87
CA MET A 1 -7.17 -14.73 -18.79
C MET A 1 -7.97 -15.90 -19.37
N GLN A 2 -8.01 -17.08 -18.73
CA GLN A 2 -8.85 -18.17 -19.21
C GLN A 2 -10.34 -17.78 -19.09
N ALA A 3 -11.21 -18.56 -19.74
CA ALA A 3 -12.64 -18.46 -19.48
C ALA A 3 -12.93 -18.95 -18.05
N LEU A 4 -13.93 -18.33 -17.40
CA LEU A 4 -14.42 -18.77 -16.09
C LEU A 4 -14.86 -20.23 -16.15
N ARG A 5 -14.70 -20.98 -15.05
CA ARG A 5 -15.25 -22.35 -15.00
C ARG A 5 -16.77 -22.29 -15.13
N PRO A 6 -17.40 -23.12 -15.99
CA PRO A 6 -18.84 -23.08 -16.20
C PRO A 6 -19.68 -23.19 -14.91
N GLU A 7 -19.25 -24.04 -13.96
CA GLU A 7 -19.95 -24.24 -12.69
C GLU A 7 -19.88 -22.99 -11.79
N PHE A 8 -18.72 -22.32 -11.74
CA PHE A 8 -18.55 -21.05 -11.02
C PHE A 8 -19.32 -19.93 -11.72
N GLU A 9 -19.14 -19.78 -13.03
CA GLU A 9 -19.77 -18.75 -13.84
C GLU A 9 -21.30 -18.78 -13.69
N GLN A 10 -21.90 -19.98 -13.79
CA GLN A 10 -23.34 -20.14 -13.62
C GLN A 10 -23.81 -19.70 -12.23
N LEU A 11 -23.08 -20.08 -11.17
CA LEU A 11 -23.45 -19.79 -9.78
C LEU A 11 -23.25 -18.31 -9.43
N PHE A 12 -22.18 -17.70 -9.93
CA PHE A 12 -21.92 -16.27 -9.78
C PHE A 12 -22.99 -15.46 -10.51
N ASN A 13 -23.27 -15.79 -11.78
CA ASN A 13 -24.21 -15.05 -12.61
C ASN A 13 -25.65 -15.15 -12.10
N SER A 14 -26.04 -16.22 -11.39
CA SER A 14 -27.38 -16.30 -10.80
C SER A 14 -27.60 -15.35 -9.61
N HIS A 15 -26.54 -14.68 -9.12
CA HIS A 15 -26.58 -13.73 -8.00
C HIS A 15 -25.86 -12.41 -8.33
N ALA A 16 -25.48 -12.18 -9.59
CA ALA A 16 -24.64 -11.04 -9.98
C ALA A 16 -25.27 -9.68 -9.64
N ASP A 17 -26.57 -9.53 -9.84
CA ASP A 17 -27.29 -8.28 -9.52
C ASP A 17 -27.24 -7.96 -8.02
N ASP A 18 -27.38 -8.99 -7.17
CA ASP A 18 -27.26 -8.84 -5.71
C ASP A 18 -25.84 -8.45 -5.31
N PHE A 19 -24.82 -9.10 -5.90
CA PHE A 19 -23.42 -8.78 -5.63
C PHE A 19 -23.04 -7.37 -6.06
N LEU A 20 -23.54 -6.91 -7.21
CA LEU A 20 -23.35 -5.52 -7.67
C LEU A 20 -24.07 -4.53 -6.75
N ALA A 21 -25.26 -4.87 -6.25
CA ALA A 21 -25.98 -4.04 -5.28
C ALA A 21 -25.22 -3.96 -3.94
N ASP A 22 -24.66 -5.06 -3.46
CA ASP A 22 -23.83 -5.11 -2.25
C ASP A 22 -22.54 -4.30 -2.41
N LEU A 23 -21.85 -4.43 -3.56
CA LEU A 23 -20.68 -3.63 -3.88
C LEU A 23 -21.02 -2.14 -3.89
N ASN A 24 -22.09 -1.75 -4.58
CA ASN A 24 -22.55 -0.36 -4.61
C ASN A 24 -22.90 0.15 -3.21
N GLY A 25 -23.58 -0.65 -2.38
CA GLY A 25 -23.90 -0.31 -1.01
C GLY A 25 -22.66 0.00 -0.17
N LEU A 26 -21.60 -0.80 -0.33
CA LEU A 26 -20.32 -0.60 0.35
C LEU A 26 -19.55 0.63 -0.19
N LEU A 27 -19.55 0.85 -1.50
CA LEU A 27 -18.90 2.01 -2.14
C LEU A 27 -19.57 3.34 -1.75
N ARG A 28 -20.89 3.35 -1.48
CA ARG A 28 -21.63 4.54 -1.03
C ARG A 28 -21.25 5.04 0.35
N ILE A 29 -20.44 4.29 1.10
CA ILE A 29 -19.95 4.69 2.42
C ILE A 29 -18.61 5.42 2.25
N PRO A 30 -18.54 6.75 2.43
CA PRO A 30 -17.27 7.47 2.41
C PRO A 30 -16.47 7.14 3.69
N SER A 31 -15.69 6.08 3.63
CA SER A 31 -14.93 5.50 4.74
C SER A 31 -13.52 6.07 4.85
N VAL A 32 -13.38 7.37 4.68
CA VAL A 32 -12.10 8.06 4.90
C VAL A 32 -11.86 8.18 6.41
N ASN A 33 -10.63 7.91 6.83
CA ASN A 33 -10.21 8.05 8.21
C ASN A 33 -10.43 9.48 8.73
N SER A 34 -10.95 9.58 9.96
CA SER A 34 -11.25 10.85 10.60
C SER A 34 -10.99 10.79 12.10
N HIS A 35 -11.30 11.87 12.83
CA HIS A 35 -11.10 11.91 14.27
C HIS A 35 -11.84 10.76 14.98
N ALA A 36 -11.16 10.16 15.95
CA ALA A 36 -11.73 9.13 16.81
C ALA A 36 -13.02 9.63 17.49
N THR A 37 -14.06 8.78 17.50
CA THR A 37 -15.29 9.01 18.25
C THR A 37 -15.64 7.79 19.11
N PHE A 38 -16.72 7.87 19.89
CA PHE A 38 -17.20 6.74 20.68
C PHE A 38 -17.40 5.50 19.79
N GLU A 39 -16.77 4.39 20.16
CA GLU A 39 -16.79 3.10 19.42
C GLU A 39 -16.34 3.19 17.95
N ALA A 40 -15.60 4.23 17.57
CA ALA A 40 -15.04 4.38 16.23
C ALA A 40 -13.65 5.02 16.32
N PRO A 41 -12.61 4.23 16.66
CA PRO A 41 -11.25 4.75 16.92
C PRO A 41 -10.61 5.43 15.70
N PHE A 42 -11.05 5.08 14.49
CA PHE A 42 -10.58 5.66 13.22
C PHE A 42 -11.64 6.53 12.53
N GLY A 43 -12.70 6.87 13.28
CA GLY A 43 -13.78 7.74 12.84
C GLY A 43 -14.98 6.99 12.26
N ILE A 44 -16.07 7.72 12.06
CA ILE A 44 -17.39 7.14 11.81
C ILE A 44 -17.52 6.51 10.41
N GLY A 45 -16.74 6.99 9.43
CA GLY A 45 -16.75 6.49 8.05
C GLY A 45 -16.32 5.03 7.97
N PRO A 46 -15.06 4.70 8.36
CA PRO A 46 -14.58 3.33 8.44
C PRO A 46 -15.48 2.43 9.29
N GLN A 47 -15.93 2.90 10.46
CA GLN A 47 -16.81 2.12 11.33
C GLN A 47 -18.14 1.76 10.67
N ARG A 48 -18.74 2.66 9.88
CA ARG A 48 -19.96 2.37 9.11
C ARG A 48 -19.72 1.32 8.03
N ALA A 49 -18.56 1.34 7.39
CA ALA A 49 -18.22 0.35 6.37
C ALA A 49 -17.98 -1.05 6.99
N VAL A 50 -17.32 -1.11 8.16
CA VAL A 50 -17.19 -2.35 8.95
C VAL A 50 -18.58 -2.89 9.32
N ALA A 51 -19.46 -2.04 9.86
CA ALA A 51 -20.82 -2.42 10.22
C ALA A 51 -21.62 -2.96 9.02
N TYR A 52 -21.50 -2.31 7.86
CA TYR A 52 -22.12 -2.77 6.62
C TYR A 52 -21.67 -4.18 6.23
N MET A 53 -20.35 -4.45 6.27
CA MET A 53 -19.81 -5.79 5.96
C MET A 53 -20.26 -6.84 6.97
N LEU A 54 -20.35 -6.51 8.26
CA LEU A 54 -20.87 -7.42 9.28
C LEU A 54 -22.34 -7.76 9.04
N ASP A 55 -23.16 -6.78 8.70
CA ASP A 55 -24.58 -7.00 8.42
C ASP A 55 -24.78 -7.81 7.13
N LEU A 56 -23.96 -7.56 6.11
CA LEU A 56 -23.97 -8.35 4.89
C LEU A 56 -23.58 -9.81 5.17
N ALA A 57 -22.48 -10.03 5.90
CA ALA A 57 -22.03 -11.37 6.26
C ALA A 57 -23.06 -12.13 7.11
N LYS A 58 -23.77 -11.45 8.03
CA LYS A 58 -24.89 -12.03 8.78
C LYS A 58 -26.04 -12.44 7.88
N LYS A 59 -26.41 -11.63 6.88
CA LYS A 59 -27.46 -11.97 5.88
C LYS A 59 -27.07 -13.18 5.04
N MET A 60 -25.79 -13.31 4.69
CA MET A 60 -25.21 -14.51 4.06
C MET A 60 -25.12 -15.72 5.03
N GLY A 61 -25.50 -15.52 6.29
CA GLY A 61 -25.58 -16.55 7.32
C GLY A 61 -24.21 -16.96 7.90
N PHE A 62 -23.22 -16.08 7.88
CA PHE A 62 -21.94 -16.29 8.54
C PHE A 62 -22.00 -15.90 10.02
N ARG A 63 -21.15 -16.54 10.83
CA ARG A 63 -20.88 -16.06 12.19
C ARG A 63 -20.08 -14.77 12.08
N THR A 64 -20.35 -13.79 12.92
CA THR A 64 -19.68 -12.49 12.86
C THR A 64 -19.28 -11.99 14.24
N GLY A 65 -18.28 -11.11 14.27
CA GLY A 65 -17.88 -10.40 15.46
C GLY A 65 -17.06 -9.16 15.14
N LEU A 66 -16.71 -8.42 16.18
CA LEU A 66 -15.97 -7.16 16.10
C LEU A 66 -14.90 -7.18 17.20
N ALA A 67 -13.67 -6.86 16.84
CA ALA A 67 -12.56 -6.75 17.77
C ALA A 67 -12.07 -5.29 17.83
N GLY A 68 -11.80 -4.79 19.04
CA GLY A 68 -11.24 -3.46 19.25
C GLY A 68 -12.10 -2.29 18.76
N ASN A 69 -13.37 -2.54 18.46
CA ASN A 69 -14.27 -1.61 17.74
C ASN A 69 -13.72 -1.11 16.40
N CYS A 70 -12.86 -1.89 15.74
CA CYS A 70 -12.24 -1.48 14.48
C CYS A 70 -12.03 -2.59 13.46
N VAL A 71 -12.00 -3.87 13.87
CA VAL A 71 -11.86 -4.98 12.92
C VAL A 71 -13.06 -5.90 13.03
N GLY A 72 -13.94 -5.83 12.03
CA GLY A 72 -15.05 -6.77 11.89
C GLY A 72 -14.55 -8.10 11.32
N TRP A 73 -15.25 -9.19 11.58
CA TRP A 73 -14.94 -10.47 10.95
C TRP A 73 -16.19 -11.31 10.67
N ALA A 74 -16.08 -12.16 9.65
CA ALA A 74 -17.05 -13.16 9.24
C ALA A 74 -16.40 -14.55 9.17
N GLU A 75 -17.07 -15.58 9.69
CA GLU A 75 -16.55 -16.94 9.80
C GLU A 75 -17.46 -18.02 9.22
N ALA A 76 -16.81 -19.05 8.66
CA ALA A 76 -17.43 -20.31 8.26
C ALA A 76 -16.57 -21.51 8.68
N GLY A 77 -17.15 -22.72 8.62
CA GLY A 77 -16.51 -23.98 9.03
C GLY A 77 -16.75 -24.34 10.50
N PRO A 78 -16.01 -25.33 11.05
CA PRO A 78 -16.17 -25.79 12.43
C PRO A 78 -15.96 -24.66 13.45
N ALA A 79 -16.91 -24.47 14.36
CA ALA A 79 -16.89 -23.34 15.29
C ALA A 79 -15.88 -23.50 16.43
N ASP A 80 -15.57 -24.74 16.78
CA ASP A 80 -14.69 -25.18 17.86
C ASP A 80 -13.24 -25.43 17.42
N ALA A 81 -12.95 -25.32 16.11
CA ALA A 81 -11.57 -25.41 15.62
C ALA A 81 -10.73 -24.26 16.21
N PRO A 82 -9.58 -24.53 16.86
CA PRO A 82 -8.77 -23.48 17.49
C PRO A 82 -8.02 -22.63 16.46
N GLU A 83 -7.73 -23.20 15.29
CA GLU A 83 -6.99 -22.58 14.20
C GLU A 83 -7.93 -22.08 13.11
N TYR A 84 -7.48 -21.13 12.29
CA TYR A 84 -8.24 -20.66 11.13
C TYR A 84 -7.34 -20.14 10.02
N PHE A 85 -7.82 -20.30 8.78
CA PHE A 85 -7.28 -19.59 7.62
C PHE A 85 -7.85 -18.17 7.59
N GLY A 86 -6.97 -17.17 7.56
CA GLY A 86 -7.34 -15.76 7.61
C GLY A 86 -7.36 -15.11 6.23
N VAL A 87 -8.36 -14.27 5.98
CA VAL A 87 -8.36 -13.30 4.88
C VAL A 87 -8.55 -11.94 5.51
N LEU A 88 -7.63 -11.01 5.31
CA LEU A 88 -7.69 -9.68 5.89
C LEU A 88 -7.63 -8.64 4.79
N GLY A 89 -8.71 -7.90 4.57
CA GLY A 89 -8.70 -6.69 3.73
C GLY A 89 -9.16 -5.48 4.54
N HIS A 90 -9.28 -4.33 3.88
CA HIS A 90 -9.76 -3.11 4.53
C HIS A 90 -10.97 -2.49 3.84
N VAL A 91 -11.69 -1.70 4.62
CA VAL A 91 -12.84 -0.93 4.15
C VAL A 91 -12.61 0.58 4.25
N ASP A 92 -11.57 1.05 4.93
CA ASP A 92 -11.17 2.45 4.86
C ASP A 92 -10.54 2.77 3.50
N VAL A 93 -10.68 4.02 3.09
CA VAL A 93 -10.24 4.52 1.78
C VAL A 93 -9.54 5.86 1.92
N VAL A 94 -8.65 6.18 0.99
CA VAL A 94 -8.04 7.51 0.89
C VAL A 94 -9.06 8.57 0.45
N ASP A 95 -8.70 9.83 0.70
CA ASP A 95 -9.45 11.00 0.25
C ASP A 95 -9.75 11.02 -1.26
N VAL A 96 -10.74 11.82 -1.61
CA VAL A 96 -11.13 12.09 -3.00
C VAL A 96 -10.69 13.50 -3.39
N GLU A 97 -9.96 13.60 -4.49
CA GLU A 97 -9.56 14.87 -5.10
C GLU A 97 -10.57 15.31 -6.18
N ASN A 98 -10.40 16.51 -6.73
CA ASN A 98 -11.28 17.07 -7.77
C ASN A 98 -10.94 16.55 -9.19
N ASP A 99 -10.52 15.29 -9.31
CA ASP A 99 -10.03 14.65 -10.53
C ASP A 99 -10.91 13.49 -11.03
N TRP A 100 -12.15 13.39 -10.53
CA TRP A 100 -13.11 12.33 -10.87
C TRP A 100 -14.11 12.77 -11.95
N HIS A 101 -14.31 11.92 -12.95
CA HIS A 101 -15.35 12.08 -13.96
C HIS A 101 -16.65 11.37 -13.55
N TYR A 102 -16.54 10.28 -12.79
CA TYR A 102 -17.69 9.55 -12.23
C TYR A 102 -17.85 9.82 -10.73
N PRO A 103 -19.07 9.72 -10.16
CA PRO A 103 -19.25 9.95 -8.73
C PRO A 103 -18.42 8.95 -7.90
N PRO A 104 -17.52 9.41 -7.03
CA PRO A 104 -16.54 8.56 -6.34
C PRO A 104 -17.20 7.56 -5.38
N TYR A 105 -18.30 7.94 -4.72
CA TYR A 105 -19.00 7.10 -3.74
C TYR A 105 -20.28 6.51 -4.32
N GLN A 106 -20.24 6.09 -5.58
CA GLN A 106 -21.31 5.36 -6.24
C GLN A 106 -20.72 4.45 -7.31
N LEU A 107 -21.16 3.19 -7.36
CA LEU A 107 -20.76 2.30 -8.43
C LEU A 107 -21.26 2.85 -9.77
N THR A 108 -20.33 3.16 -10.66
CA THR A 108 -20.64 3.50 -12.05
C THR A 108 -20.10 2.42 -12.96
N GLN A 109 -20.95 1.80 -13.76
CA GLN A 109 -20.54 0.78 -14.73
C GLN A 109 -20.72 1.30 -16.16
N VAL A 110 -19.65 1.23 -16.96
CA VAL A 110 -19.63 1.60 -18.37
C VAL A 110 -19.06 0.42 -19.17
N GLY A 111 -19.95 -0.39 -19.72
CA GLY A 111 -19.57 -1.66 -20.35
C GLY A 111 -18.91 -2.60 -19.34
N ASN A 112 -17.65 -2.98 -19.61
CA ASN A 112 -16.87 -3.84 -18.72
C ASN A 112 -16.16 -3.06 -17.60
N MET A 113 -16.11 -1.73 -17.65
CA MET A 113 -15.41 -0.92 -16.65
C MET A 113 -16.35 -0.57 -15.51
N MET A 114 -15.89 -0.73 -14.27
CA MET A 114 -16.59 -0.31 -13.06
C MET A 114 -15.72 0.69 -12.29
N TYR A 115 -16.34 1.79 -11.85
CA TYR A 115 -15.67 2.91 -11.18
C TYR A 115 -16.26 3.16 -9.79
N GLY A 116 -15.40 3.56 -8.87
CA GLY A 116 -15.76 3.98 -7.51
C GLY A 116 -14.55 3.95 -6.57
N ARG A 117 -14.51 4.84 -5.58
CA ARG A 117 -13.43 4.87 -4.59
C ARG A 117 -13.44 3.61 -3.74
N GLY A 118 -12.32 2.90 -3.75
CA GLY A 118 -12.10 1.63 -3.08
C GLY A 118 -12.60 0.42 -3.86
N ILE A 119 -13.03 0.58 -5.11
CA ILE A 119 -13.46 -0.54 -5.93
C ILE A 119 -12.31 -1.51 -6.23
N LEU A 120 -11.09 -1.00 -6.38
CA LEU A 120 -9.87 -1.81 -6.46
C LEU A 120 -9.19 -1.91 -5.09
N ASP A 121 -9.20 -0.84 -4.29
CA ASP A 121 -8.41 -0.73 -3.07
C ASP A 121 -9.23 -0.23 -1.86
N ASN A 122 -9.90 -1.09 -1.07
CA ASN A 122 -9.89 -2.56 -1.14
C ASN A 122 -11.29 -3.20 -0.98
N LYS A 123 -12.35 -2.39 -1.09
CA LYS A 123 -13.75 -2.83 -0.91
C LYS A 123 -14.17 -3.90 -1.90
N GLY A 124 -13.85 -3.73 -3.19
CA GLY A 124 -14.20 -4.71 -4.23
C GLY A 124 -13.54 -6.08 -4.02
N PRO A 125 -12.20 -6.15 -3.89
CA PRO A 125 -11.49 -7.40 -3.61
C PRO A 125 -11.88 -8.08 -2.31
N LEU A 126 -12.03 -7.30 -1.23
CA LEU A 126 -12.47 -7.84 0.05
C LEU A 126 -13.88 -8.46 -0.08
N LEU A 127 -14.79 -7.78 -0.77
CA LEU A 127 -16.11 -8.33 -1.06
C LEU A 127 -16.04 -9.59 -1.94
N SER A 128 -15.13 -9.67 -2.93
CA SER A 128 -14.91 -10.89 -3.72
C SER A 128 -14.57 -12.08 -2.84
N THR A 129 -13.76 -11.91 -1.79
CA THR A 129 -13.45 -13.01 -0.88
C THR A 129 -14.69 -13.45 -0.09
N LEU A 130 -15.54 -12.51 0.35
CA LEU A 130 -16.79 -12.84 1.03
C LEU A 130 -17.78 -13.55 0.11
N ILE A 131 -17.90 -13.08 -1.14
CA ILE A 131 -18.73 -13.71 -2.19
C ILE A 131 -18.22 -15.11 -2.49
N ALA A 132 -16.93 -15.31 -2.69
CA ALA A 132 -16.33 -16.63 -2.94
C ALA A 132 -16.70 -17.62 -1.84
N LEU A 133 -16.56 -17.22 -0.57
CA LEU A 133 -16.96 -18.04 0.57
C LEU A 133 -18.47 -18.32 0.60
N TYR A 134 -19.30 -17.34 0.23
CA TYR A 134 -20.75 -17.48 0.15
C TYR A 134 -21.19 -18.44 -0.96
N LEU A 135 -20.56 -18.38 -2.14
CA LEU A 135 -20.83 -19.31 -3.24
C LEU A 135 -20.49 -20.75 -2.86
N ILE A 136 -19.38 -20.99 -2.13
CA ILE A 136 -19.03 -22.32 -1.61
C ILE A 136 -20.11 -22.86 -0.66
N LYS A 137 -20.65 -21.97 0.18
CA LYS A 137 -21.76 -22.29 1.09
C LYS A 137 -23.05 -22.60 0.33
N LEU A 138 -23.42 -21.81 -0.68
CA LEU A 138 -24.60 -22.06 -1.52
C LEU A 138 -24.52 -23.41 -2.25
N ARG A 139 -23.31 -23.81 -2.67
CA ARG A 139 -23.05 -25.13 -3.26
C ARG A 139 -23.21 -26.28 -2.25
N GLY A 140 -23.31 -26.00 -0.95
CA GLY A 140 -23.44 -27.01 0.10
C GLY A 140 -22.13 -27.74 0.43
N THR A 141 -20.98 -27.13 0.13
CA THR A 141 -19.67 -27.73 0.43
C THR A 141 -19.42 -27.69 1.93
N THR A 142 -19.05 -28.83 2.53
CA THR A 142 -18.67 -28.89 3.94
C THR A 142 -17.21 -28.47 4.10
N LEU A 143 -16.96 -27.42 4.89
CA LEU A 143 -15.61 -26.95 5.20
C LEU A 143 -15.01 -27.78 6.36
N LYS A 144 -13.81 -28.32 6.15
CA LYS A 144 -13.04 -29.05 7.17
C LYS A 144 -12.19 -28.15 8.04
N LYS A 145 -11.87 -26.94 7.57
CA LYS A 145 -11.13 -25.92 8.31
C LYS A 145 -12.00 -24.69 8.54
N ARG A 146 -11.71 -23.97 9.62
CA ARG A 146 -12.32 -22.66 9.88
C ARG A 146 -11.64 -21.61 9.00
N VAL A 147 -12.45 -20.74 8.42
CA VAL A 147 -12.00 -19.55 7.68
C VAL A 147 -12.59 -18.30 8.30
N ARG A 148 -11.80 -17.24 8.37
CA ARG A 148 -12.21 -15.93 8.88
C ARG A 148 -11.83 -14.85 7.87
N ILE A 149 -12.83 -14.13 7.38
CA ILE A 149 -12.65 -12.92 6.56
C ILE A 149 -12.76 -11.72 7.50
N MET A 150 -11.74 -10.86 7.52
CA MET A 150 -11.58 -9.73 8.42
C MET A 150 -11.68 -8.43 7.63
N PHE A 151 -12.42 -7.47 8.18
CA PHE A 151 -12.72 -6.17 7.63
C PHE A 151 -12.00 -5.12 8.50
N GLY A 152 -10.74 -4.83 8.15
CA GLY A 152 -9.93 -3.79 8.80
C GLY A 152 -10.42 -2.39 8.44
N SER A 153 -10.12 -1.41 9.28
CA SER A 153 -10.66 -0.04 9.17
C SER A 153 -9.61 1.06 9.19
N ASP A 154 -8.33 0.72 9.14
CA ASP A 154 -7.26 1.72 9.18
C ASP A 154 -5.99 1.32 8.41
N GLU A 155 -6.11 0.60 7.29
CA GLU A 155 -4.93 0.18 6.52
C GLU A 155 -4.18 1.41 6.00
N GLU A 156 -4.93 2.31 5.35
CA GLU A 156 -4.42 3.52 4.71
C GLU A 156 -3.86 4.53 5.74
N GLY A 157 -4.34 4.40 6.99
CA GLY A 157 -3.88 5.16 8.16
C GLY A 157 -2.61 4.60 8.83
N GLY A 158 -2.06 3.49 8.31
CA GLY A 158 -0.88 2.81 8.83
C GLY A 158 -1.16 1.54 9.63
N SER A 159 -2.29 0.87 9.35
CA SER A 159 -2.73 -0.39 9.95
C SER A 159 -2.79 -0.37 11.48
N ARG A 160 -3.23 0.76 12.08
CA ARG A 160 -3.24 0.91 13.55
C ARG A 160 -4.34 0.09 14.21
N ASP A 161 -5.25 -0.49 13.44
CA ASP A 161 -6.30 -1.41 13.87
C ASP A 161 -5.78 -2.83 14.19
N LEU A 162 -4.67 -3.26 13.59
CA LEU A 162 -4.11 -4.60 13.83
C LEU A 162 -3.72 -4.87 15.29
N PRO A 163 -3.01 -3.96 16.00
CA PRO A 163 -2.74 -4.13 17.43
C PRO A 163 -4.01 -4.31 18.27
N HIS A 164 -5.10 -3.61 17.93
CA HIS A 164 -6.38 -3.75 18.63
C HIS A 164 -6.99 -5.14 18.38
N TYR A 165 -6.96 -5.63 17.14
CA TYR A 165 -7.41 -6.98 16.83
C TYR A 165 -6.59 -8.05 17.57
N LEU A 166 -5.26 -7.97 17.49
CA LEU A 166 -4.34 -8.96 18.08
C LEU A 166 -4.34 -8.96 19.61
N ALA A 167 -4.84 -7.89 20.25
CA ALA A 167 -5.05 -7.86 21.69
C ALA A 167 -6.25 -8.71 22.15
N GLU A 168 -7.24 -8.93 21.27
CA GLU A 168 -8.49 -9.62 21.59
C GLU A 168 -8.65 -10.97 20.88
N GLN A 169 -7.95 -11.16 19.76
CA GLN A 169 -8.10 -12.31 18.87
C GLN A 169 -6.73 -12.89 18.50
N PRO A 170 -6.61 -14.22 18.36
CA PRO A 170 -5.39 -14.84 17.84
C PRO A 170 -5.17 -14.46 16.37
N ALA A 171 -3.91 -14.46 15.94
CA ALA A 171 -3.53 -14.38 14.53
C ALA A 171 -3.94 -15.66 13.78
N PRO A 172 -4.12 -15.60 12.44
CA PRO A 172 -4.36 -16.79 11.64
C PRO A 172 -3.12 -17.70 11.64
N VAL A 173 -3.32 -19.00 11.44
CA VAL A 173 -2.19 -19.94 11.24
C VAL A 173 -1.56 -19.75 9.85
N VAL A 174 -2.38 -19.37 8.88
CA VAL A 174 -2.02 -19.00 7.51
C VAL A 174 -3.06 -17.99 7.04
N GLY A 175 -2.65 -16.93 6.36
CA GLY A 175 -3.60 -15.99 5.78
C GLY A 175 -3.14 -15.31 4.50
N ILE A 176 -4.11 -14.63 3.88
CA ILE A 176 -3.89 -13.74 2.74
C ILE A 176 -4.48 -12.36 3.00
N THR A 177 -3.91 -11.34 2.37
CA THR A 177 -4.58 -10.04 2.17
C THR A 177 -4.88 -9.86 0.67
N PRO A 178 -6.13 -9.56 0.28
CA PRO A 178 -6.51 -9.31 -1.11
C PRO A 178 -6.18 -7.87 -1.53
N ASP A 179 -5.07 -7.32 -1.03
CA ASP A 179 -4.61 -5.94 -1.18
C ASP A 179 -3.14 -5.94 -1.59
N CYS A 180 -2.89 -5.71 -2.89
CA CYS A 180 -1.63 -5.56 -3.62
C CYS A 180 -1.80 -6.02 -5.09
N LYS A 181 -1.30 -7.20 -5.47
CA LYS A 181 -1.29 -7.72 -6.84
C LYS A 181 -1.27 -9.24 -6.86
N PHE A 182 -1.68 -9.79 -8.00
CA PHE A 182 -1.45 -11.19 -8.36
C PHE A 182 -0.14 -11.37 -9.15
N PRO A 183 0.51 -12.54 -9.10
CA PRO A 183 0.24 -13.69 -8.22
C PRO A 183 0.67 -13.41 -6.77
N ILE A 184 0.90 -14.44 -5.93
CA ILE A 184 1.25 -14.27 -4.52
C ILE A 184 2.47 -13.37 -4.34
N VAL A 185 2.36 -12.43 -3.42
CA VAL A 185 3.45 -11.59 -2.94
C VAL A 185 4.03 -12.21 -1.67
N TYR A 186 5.17 -12.89 -1.80
CA TYR A 186 5.82 -13.53 -0.66
C TYR A 186 6.75 -12.59 0.11
N GLY A 187 7.11 -11.45 -0.49
CA GLY A 187 8.03 -10.49 0.10
C GLY A 187 7.66 -9.05 -0.18
N GLU A 188 7.80 -8.20 0.82
CA GLU A 188 7.66 -6.76 0.70
C GLU A 188 8.99 -6.10 1.01
N ARG A 189 9.40 -5.19 0.13
CA ARG A 189 10.62 -4.38 0.28
C ARG A 189 10.55 -3.58 1.57
N GLY A 190 11.72 -3.31 2.14
CA GLY A 190 11.79 -2.42 3.27
C GLY A 190 11.58 -0.97 2.83
N LEU A 191 11.06 -0.13 3.73
CA LEU A 191 10.91 1.31 3.52
C LEU A 191 11.52 2.06 4.70
N LEU A 192 12.36 3.04 4.40
CA LEU A 192 12.91 3.95 5.38
C LEU A 192 12.70 5.39 4.89
N ASP A 193 11.98 6.19 5.66
CA ASP A 193 11.76 7.62 5.40
C ASP A 193 12.46 8.44 6.48
N VAL A 194 13.34 9.35 6.07
CA VAL A 194 14.21 10.11 6.97
C VAL A 194 14.27 11.58 6.60
N THR A 195 14.52 12.40 7.61
CA THR A 195 14.86 13.82 7.45
C THR A 195 16.30 14.02 7.89
N LEU A 196 17.16 14.51 7.00
CA LEU A 196 18.48 15.03 7.38
C LEU A 196 18.32 16.52 7.74
N LYS A 197 18.71 16.88 8.95
CA LYS A 197 18.54 18.24 9.49
C LYS A 197 19.89 18.83 9.85
N LEU A 198 20.17 20.02 9.35
CA LEU A 198 21.33 20.83 9.72
C LEU A 198 20.86 22.12 10.38
N LYS A 199 21.55 22.55 11.45
CA LYS A 199 21.38 23.86 12.06
C LYS A 199 22.67 24.67 11.88
N PRO A 200 22.83 25.41 10.76
CA PRO A 200 24.02 26.21 10.54
C PRO A 200 24.22 27.22 11.68
N ASN A 201 25.45 27.37 12.16
CA ASN A 201 25.80 28.28 13.27
C ASN A 201 26.84 29.35 12.90
N ASP A 202 27.16 29.47 11.62
CA ASP A 202 28.16 30.39 11.05
C ASP A 202 27.52 31.57 10.30
N GLY A 203 26.20 31.75 10.42
CA GLY A 203 25.43 32.80 9.71
C GLY A 203 25.19 32.50 8.22
N SER A 204 25.67 31.39 7.69
CA SER A 204 25.53 31.07 6.26
C SER A 204 24.08 30.84 5.82
N LEU A 205 23.17 30.55 6.75
CA LEU A 205 21.75 30.34 6.47
C LEU A 205 21.06 31.61 5.94
N ASP A 206 21.51 32.79 6.37
CA ASP A 206 20.94 34.08 6.00
C ASP A 206 21.14 34.41 4.51
N GLN A 207 22.01 33.68 3.80
CA GLN A 207 22.14 33.76 2.35
C GLN A 207 20.86 33.33 1.61
N ILE A 208 19.99 32.54 2.25
CA ILE A 208 18.75 32.01 1.67
C ILE A 208 17.53 32.72 2.27
N THR A 209 16.80 33.44 1.42
CA THR A 209 15.51 34.02 1.78
C THR A 209 14.45 32.92 1.87
N SER A 210 14.29 32.12 0.81
CA SER A 210 13.30 31.05 0.79
C SER A 210 13.63 29.93 -0.21
N ILE A 211 13.10 28.75 0.07
CA ILE A 211 13.04 27.61 -0.85
C ILE A 211 11.59 27.16 -0.87
N SER A 212 10.97 27.11 -2.04
CA SER A 212 9.56 26.74 -2.18
C SER A 212 9.33 25.85 -3.39
N GLY A 213 8.33 24.99 -3.29
CA GLY A 213 7.92 24.06 -4.33
C GLY A 213 6.79 23.18 -3.82
N PRO A 214 6.05 22.50 -4.72
CA PRO A 214 5.08 21.49 -4.32
C PRO A 214 5.82 20.23 -3.84
N PHE A 215 6.37 20.26 -2.64
CA PHE A 215 7.11 19.14 -2.06
C PHE A 215 6.16 18.23 -1.28
N ASP A 216 6.20 16.93 -1.57
CA ASP A 216 5.38 15.93 -0.91
C ASP A 216 6.08 14.57 -0.92
N ARG A 217 5.91 13.76 0.12
CA ARG A 217 6.51 12.43 0.22
C ARG A 217 6.08 11.46 -0.89
N SER A 218 4.94 11.70 -1.52
CA SER A 218 4.30 10.78 -2.46
C SER A 218 4.87 10.92 -3.87
N TYR A 219 5.63 11.98 -4.16
CA TYR A 219 6.19 12.24 -5.49
C TYR A 219 7.48 13.06 -5.46
N LEU A 220 8.29 12.91 -6.50
CA LEU A 220 9.42 13.79 -6.77
C LEU A 220 8.93 15.06 -7.48
N PRO A 221 9.30 16.26 -7.00
CA PRO A 221 8.76 17.53 -7.50
C PRO A 221 9.32 17.87 -8.89
N ALA A 222 8.48 18.53 -9.69
CA ALA A 222 8.84 19.05 -11.02
C ALA A 222 9.15 20.55 -11.01
N ALA A 223 8.97 21.23 -9.89
CA ALA A 223 9.15 22.68 -9.79
C ALA A 223 9.71 23.06 -8.43
N ALA A 224 10.65 24.00 -8.41
CA ALA A 224 11.18 24.61 -7.20
C ALA A 224 11.62 26.05 -7.50
N THR A 225 11.49 26.92 -6.52
CA THR A 225 12.00 28.30 -6.54
C THR A 225 12.92 28.50 -5.34
N VAL A 226 14.08 29.08 -5.60
CA VAL A 226 15.04 29.49 -4.58
C VAL A 226 15.22 31.00 -4.68
N THR A 227 15.10 31.69 -3.56
CA THR A 227 15.36 33.13 -3.45
C THR A 227 16.50 33.36 -2.48
N LEU A 228 17.54 34.04 -2.92
CA LEU A 228 18.69 34.43 -2.10
C LEU A 228 18.50 35.82 -1.47
N ALA A 229 19.30 36.15 -0.47
CA ALA A 229 19.24 37.44 0.23
C ALA A 229 19.67 38.64 -0.64
N ASP A 230 20.47 38.40 -1.68
CA ASP A 230 20.88 39.43 -2.65
C ASP A 230 19.79 39.77 -3.68
N GLY A 231 18.62 39.12 -3.58
CA GLY A 231 17.49 39.28 -4.50
C GLY A 231 17.51 38.33 -5.71
N THR A 232 18.53 37.47 -5.85
CA THR A 232 18.55 36.45 -6.90
C THR A 232 17.40 35.46 -6.71
N VAL A 233 16.62 35.26 -7.77
CA VAL A 233 15.55 34.25 -7.83
C VAL A 233 15.89 33.25 -8.92
N GLN A 234 16.01 31.97 -8.54
CA GLN A 234 16.22 30.86 -9.47
C GLN A 234 15.02 29.93 -9.44
N GLN A 235 14.47 29.66 -10.63
CA GLN A 235 13.41 28.68 -10.82
C GLN A 235 13.98 27.43 -11.49
N PHE A 236 13.48 26.27 -11.07
CA PHE A 236 13.83 24.96 -11.61
C PHE A 236 12.56 24.29 -12.12
N ASN A 237 12.68 23.63 -13.26
CA ASN A 237 11.60 22.89 -13.89
C ASN A 237 12.11 21.50 -14.26
N GLY A 238 11.24 20.51 -14.14
CA GLY A 238 11.54 19.12 -14.43
C GLY A 238 10.27 18.32 -14.66
N LYS A 239 10.27 17.06 -14.26
CA LYS A 239 9.17 16.12 -14.50
C LYS A 239 8.83 15.36 -13.22
N LYS A 240 7.56 15.45 -12.83
CA LYS A 240 7.01 14.80 -11.63
C LYS A 240 6.95 13.29 -11.86
N ALA A 241 7.33 12.51 -10.85
CA ALA A 241 7.06 11.07 -10.82
C ALA A 241 6.75 10.62 -9.38
N PRO A 242 6.06 9.49 -9.19
CA PRO A 242 5.84 8.90 -7.86
C PRO A 242 7.16 8.57 -7.15
N SER A 243 7.19 8.69 -5.81
CA SER A 243 8.41 8.41 -5.02
C SER A 243 8.82 6.93 -5.00
N ASN A 244 7.99 6.02 -5.50
CA ASN A 244 8.31 4.60 -5.71
C ASN A 244 8.79 4.28 -7.15
N ALA A 245 8.91 5.29 -8.02
CA ALA A 245 9.48 5.19 -9.36
C ALA A 245 10.40 6.40 -9.66
N PRO A 246 11.44 6.61 -8.82
CA PRO A 246 12.30 7.80 -8.92
C PRO A 246 13.05 7.92 -10.26
N ASP A 247 13.28 6.81 -10.96
CA ASP A 247 13.92 6.74 -12.28
C ASP A 247 13.11 7.44 -13.39
N LEU A 248 11.80 7.64 -13.19
CA LEU A 248 10.92 8.31 -14.14
C LEU A 248 10.85 9.84 -13.96
N ALA A 249 11.42 10.36 -12.87
CA ALA A 249 11.42 11.79 -12.56
C ALA A 249 12.59 12.51 -13.23
N ASP A 250 12.35 13.77 -13.58
CA ASP A 250 13.41 14.77 -13.65
C ASP A 250 13.26 15.65 -12.41
N ASN A 251 13.89 15.21 -11.33
CA ASN A 251 13.74 15.80 -10.01
C ASN A 251 14.48 17.13 -9.91
N VAL A 252 13.77 18.19 -9.51
CA VAL A 252 14.36 19.53 -9.38
C VAL A 252 15.14 19.75 -8.09
N VAL A 253 14.96 18.91 -7.07
CA VAL A 253 15.63 19.12 -5.77
C VAL A 253 17.17 19.02 -5.88
N PRO A 254 17.74 18.03 -6.58
CA PRO A 254 19.18 18.01 -6.85
C PRO A 254 19.71 19.22 -7.63
N GLN A 255 18.89 19.78 -8.53
CA GLN A 255 19.26 20.99 -9.29
C GLN A 255 19.34 22.20 -8.35
N ALA A 256 18.34 22.37 -7.47
CA ALA A 256 18.34 23.40 -6.45
C ALA A 256 19.51 23.24 -5.47
N ALA A 257 19.83 22.00 -5.06
CA ALA A 257 21.01 21.72 -4.24
C ALA A 257 22.31 22.13 -4.93
N SER A 258 22.48 21.80 -6.22
CA SER A 258 23.68 22.19 -6.99
C SER A 258 23.83 23.71 -7.13
N PHE A 259 22.72 24.45 -7.22
CA PHE A 259 22.73 25.91 -7.21
C PHE A 259 23.15 26.47 -5.84
N LEU A 260 22.57 25.93 -4.76
CA LEU A 260 22.83 26.34 -3.38
C LEU A 260 24.19 25.90 -2.84
N ALA A 261 24.81 24.87 -3.44
CA ALA A 261 26.17 24.40 -3.11
C ALA A 261 27.24 25.50 -3.31
N LYS A 262 26.94 26.53 -4.11
CA LYS A 262 27.84 27.67 -4.36
C LYS A 262 27.88 28.68 -3.20
N LEU A 263 26.98 28.57 -2.24
CA LEU A 263 26.94 29.42 -1.06
C LEU A 263 28.15 29.15 -0.16
N SER A 264 28.47 30.11 0.70
CA SER A 264 29.54 29.95 1.67
C SER A 264 29.08 29.21 2.93
N GLY A 265 30.04 28.73 3.73
CA GLY A 265 29.79 28.16 5.06
C GLY A 265 29.09 26.79 5.07
N GLN A 266 28.55 26.44 6.23
CA GLN A 266 27.85 25.18 6.50
C GLN A 266 26.63 25.00 5.57
N THR A 267 25.93 26.07 5.21
CA THR A 267 24.84 26.02 4.22
C THR A 267 25.33 25.53 2.86
N GLY A 268 26.41 26.10 2.34
CA GLY A 268 27.00 25.65 1.07
C GLY A 268 27.45 24.20 1.12
N GLN A 269 28.15 23.81 2.19
CA GLN A 269 28.65 22.44 2.40
C GLN A 269 27.51 21.40 2.47
N PHE A 270 26.38 21.75 3.10
CA PHE A 270 25.21 20.87 3.15
C PHE A 270 24.63 20.61 1.76
N PHE A 271 24.46 21.66 0.97
CA PHE A 271 23.93 21.53 -0.39
C PHE A 271 24.94 20.92 -1.35
N ASP A 272 26.24 21.12 -1.14
CA ASP A 272 27.30 20.40 -1.85
C ASP A 272 27.25 18.90 -1.54
N TRP A 273 27.08 18.52 -0.27
CA TRP A 273 26.86 17.13 0.11
C TRP A 273 25.61 16.55 -0.58
N LEU A 274 24.49 17.27 -0.59
CA LEU A 274 23.29 16.83 -1.31
C LEU A 274 23.54 16.67 -2.81
N ALA A 275 24.21 17.64 -3.44
CA ALA A 275 24.50 17.60 -4.87
C ALA A 275 25.45 16.45 -5.26
N THR A 276 26.42 16.12 -4.40
CA THR A 276 27.44 15.10 -4.66
C THR A 276 27.01 13.70 -4.24
N LYS A 277 26.49 13.55 -3.01
CA LYS A 277 26.13 12.26 -2.43
C LYS A 277 24.75 11.77 -2.82
N ILE A 278 23.84 12.68 -3.18
CA ILE A 278 22.51 12.32 -3.71
C ILE A 278 22.51 12.57 -5.21
N GLY A 279 22.75 13.82 -5.62
CA GLY A 279 22.74 14.21 -7.03
C GLY A 279 21.46 13.75 -7.74
N HIS A 280 21.60 13.36 -8.99
CA HIS A 280 20.48 12.87 -9.82
C HIS A 280 20.29 11.35 -9.78
N GLN A 281 20.98 10.64 -8.87
CA GLN A 281 20.84 9.20 -8.77
C GLN A 281 19.50 8.83 -8.11
N TYR A 282 19.07 7.60 -8.36
CA TYR A 282 17.85 7.04 -7.78
C TYR A 282 18.08 5.67 -7.12
N ASP A 283 19.31 5.17 -7.11
CA ASP A 283 19.68 3.86 -6.58
C ASP A 283 20.55 3.94 -5.30
N GLY A 284 21.09 5.11 -4.99
CA GLY A 284 21.90 5.35 -3.79
C GLY A 284 23.37 4.98 -3.91
N HIS A 285 23.89 4.82 -5.13
CA HIS A 285 25.28 4.46 -5.41
C HIS A 285 26.32 5.35 -4.70
N ASN A 286 26.16 6.68 -4.74
CA ASN A 286 27.10 7.63 -4.13
C ASN A 286 27.04 7.64 -2.59
N LEU A 287 26.01 7.03 -2.01
CA LEU A 287 25.88 6.77 -0.56
C LEU A 287 26.42 5.37 -0.18
N GLY A 288 26.75 4.52 -1.16
CA GLY A 288 27.15 3.13 -0.95
C GLY A 288 26.00 2.21 -0.51
N ILE A 289 24.75 2.62 -0.75
CA ILE A 289 23.53 1.85 -0.40
C ILE A 289 22.83 1.29 -1.64
N ASP A 290 23.53 1.18 -2.77
CA ASP A 290 23.05 0.60 -4.03
C ASP A 290 22.87 -0.92 -3.97
N PHE A 291 22.22 -1.39 -2.91
CA PHE A 291 21.89 -2.79 -2.73
C PHE A 291 20.93 -3.27 -3.83
N GLU A 292 21.12 -4.53 -4.25
CA GLU A 292 20.30 -5.19 -5.26
C GLU A 292 20.17 -6.69 -4.95
N ASP A 293 19.00 -7.24 -5.20
CA ASP A 293 18.82 -8.69 -5.32
C ASP A 293 17.95 -9.05 -6.53
N ALA A 294 18.07 -10.29 -6.99
CA ALA A 294 17.33 -10.77 -8.15
C ALA A 294 15.80 -10.80 -7.95
N ALA A 295 15.33 -10.86 -6.70
CA ALA A 295 13.92 -11.07 -6.37
C ALA A 295 13.11 -9.76 -6.28
N SER A 296 13.75 -8.67 -5.86
CA SER A 296 13.10 -7.40 -5.53
C SER A 296 13.78 -6.18 -6.16
N GLY A 297 14.90 -6.40 -6.86
CA GLY A 297 15.60 -5.42 -7.67
C GLY A 297 16.49 -4.48 -6.85
N LYS A 298 16.89 -3.37 -7.46
CA LYS A 298 17.74 -2.33 -6.87
C LYS A 298 17.02 -1.50 -5.83
N LEU A 299 17.74 -1.00 -4.83
CA LEU A 299 17.30 0.07 -3.94
C LEU A 299 16.77 1.27 -4.76
N GLN A 300 15.73 1.92 -4.24
CA GLN A 300 15.16 3.13 -4.81
C GLN A 300 15.30 4.26 -3.79
N LEU A 301 15.94 5.36 -4.18
CA LEU A 301 16.18 6.56 -3.38
C LEU A 301 15.42 7.74 -3.97
N SER A 302 14.62 8.39 -3.12
CA SER A 302 13.76 9.52 -3.48
C SER A 302 14.02 10.72 -2.56
N LEU A 303 14.72 11.73 -3.07
CA LEU A 303 14.86 13.04 -2.42
C LEU A 303 13.66 13.92 -2.79
N TYR A 304 12.67 14.02 -1.91
CA TYR A 304 11.37 14.60 -2.27
C TYR A 304 11.16 16.04 -1.77
N ALA A 305 11.97 16.50 -0.81
CA ALA A 305 11.86 17.87 -0.31
C ALA A 305 13.20 18.42 0.20
N VAL A 306 13.35 19.73 0.09
CA VAL A 306 14.29 20.56 0.86
C VAL A 306 13.54 21.75 1.42
N ALA A 307 13.83 22.14 2.65
CA ALA A 307 13.19 23.29 3.27
C ALA A 307 14.18 24.10 4.12
N LYS A 308 13.87 25.38 4.25
CA LYS A 308 14.55 26.33 5.13
C LYS A 308 13.56 26.87 6.15
N SER A 309 13.92 26.76 7.42
CA SER A 309 13.31 27.50 8.52
C SER A 309 14.24 28.63 8.97
N ASP A 310 13.86 29.39 9.99
CA ASP A 310 14.71 30.46 10.52
C ASP A 310 16.03 29.95 11.12
N VAL A 311 16.09 28.67 11.53
CA VAL A 311 17.23 28.11 12.28
C VAL A 311 17.81 26.82 11.71
N ALA A 312 17.20 26.26 10.65
CA ALA A 312 17.58 24.95 10.13
C ALA A 312 17.29 24.76 8.65
N LEU A 313 18.11 23.91 8.03
CA LEU A 313 17.86 23.28 6.74
C LEU A 313 17.42 21.83 6.95
N THR A 314 16.47 21.38 6.15
CA THR A 314 16.07 19.97 6.11
C THR A 314 16.06 19.44 4.69
N ALA A 315 16.48 18.19 4.53
CA ALA A 315 16.30 17.41 3.31
C ALA A 315 15.57 16.10 3.65
N ASN A 316 14.56 15.75 2.88
CA ASN A 316 13.71 14.61 3.15
C ASN A 316 13.90 13.51 2.10
N PHE A 317 14.09 12.29 2.58
CA PHE A 317 14.40 11.12 1.77
C PHE A 317 13.42 9.99 2.04
N SER A 318 13.07 9.27 1.00
CA SER A 318 12.44 7.97 1.11
C SER A 318 13.29 6.94 0.38
N MET A 319 13.56 5.82 1.04
CA MET A 319 14.32 4.70 0.49
C MET A 319 13.44 3.45 0.53
N ARG A 320 13.34 2.76 -0.60
CA ARG A 320 12.80 1.39 -0.66
C ARG A 320 13.94 0.45 -0.93
N TYR A 321 14.22 -0.48 -0.03
CA TYR A 321 15.40 -1.36 -0.12
C TYR A 321 15.03 -2.82 -0.39
N PRO A 322 15.93 -3.61 -1.01
CA PRO A 322 15.66 -4.99 -1.39
C PRO A 322 15.30 -5.88 -0.20
N ILE A 323 14.58 -6.97 -0.43
CA ILE A 323 14.12 -7.87 0.63
C ILE A 323 15.25 -8.64 1.32
N SER A 324 16.41 -8.75 0.67
CA SER A 324 17.63 -9.36 1.21
C SER A 324 18.39 -8.44 2.19
N VAL A 325 18.02 -7.16 2.28
CA VAL A 325 18.72 -6.15 3.07
C VAL A 325 17.95 -5.88 4.36
N SER A 326 18.68 -5.82 5.47
CA SER A 326 18.14 -5.40 6.77
C SER A 326 18.20 -3.88 6.96
N GLU A 327 17.32 -3.34 7.80
CA GLU A 327 17.35 -1.91 8.15
C GLU A 327 18.69 -1.51 8.77
N ASP A 328 19.26 -2.35 9.64
CA ASP A 328 20.54 -2.07 10.31
C ASP A 328 21.67 -1.91 9.30
N GLN A 329 21.77 -2.80 8.30
CA GLN A 329 22.76 -2.68 7.22
C GLN A 329 22.61 -1.37 6.43
N LEU A 330 21.37 -0.97 6.13
CA LEU A 330 21.10 0.29 5.45
C LEU A 330 21.50 1.49 6.31
N MET A 331 21.11 1.47 7.59
CA MET A 331 21.37 2.55 8.55
C MET A 331 22.85 2.71 8.86
N ASP A 332 23.59 1.62 9.07
CA ASP A 332 25.03 1.64 9.32
C ASP A 332 25.78 2.31 8.17
N GLN A 333 25.46 1.91 6.93
CA GLN A 333 26.06 2.47 5.74
C GLN A 333 25.65 3.94 5.53
N LEU A 334 24.37 4.28 5.69
CA LEU A 334 23.88 5.65 5.56
C LEU A 334 24.56 6.58 6.57
N CYS A 335 24.59 6.22 7.85
CA CYS A 335 25.20 6.99 8.92
C CYS A 335 26.70 7.21 8.71
N SER A 336 27.40 6.28 8.03
CA SER A 336 28.84 6.42 7.75
C SER A 336 29.18 7.54 6.76
N VAL A 337 28.21 8.01 5.97
CA VAL A 337 28.42 9.01 4.91
C VAL A 337 27.73 10.35 5.18
N LEU A 338 26.97 10.49 6.27
CA LEU A 338 26.29 11.73 6.62
C LEU A 338 27.28 12.86 6.99
N PRO A 339 26.91 14.13 6.80
CA PRO A 339 27.67 15.24 7.35
C PRO A 339 27.73 15.14 8.88
N SER A 340 28.91 15.35 9.50
CA SER A 340 29.11 15.22 10.95
C SER A 340 28.20 16.12 11.79
N ASP A 341 27.79 17.25 11.23
CA ASP A 341 27.02 18.30 11.92
C ASP A 341 25.51 18.19 11.66
N ALA A 342 25.09 17.16 10.91
CA ALA A 342 23.70 16.91 10.58
C ALA A 342 23.09 15.81 11.45
N GLU A 343 21.83 16.03 11.84
CA GLU A 343 21.00 15.09 12.58
C GLU A 343 20.14 14.29 11.60
N LEU A 344 20.15 12.96 11.71
CA LEU A 344 19.23 12.10 10.97
C LEU A 344 18.01 11.77 11.83
N ILE A 345 16.83 12.16 11.37
CA ILE A 345 15.55 11.90 12.04
C ILE A 345 14.81 10.85 11.22
N ILE A 346 14.38 9.76 11.87
CA ILE A 346 13.59 8.73 11.20
C ILE A 346 12.12 9.11 11.28
N ASN A 347 11.52 9.39 10.12
CA ASN A 347 10.12 9.77 10.01
C ASN A 347 9.22 8.51 10.06
N ARG A 348 9.57 7.48 9.28
CA ARG A 348 8.89 6.18 9.26
C ARG A 348 9.85 5.07 8.87
N ARG A 349 9.59 3.87 9.37
CA ARG A 349 10.34 2.66 9.01
C ARG A 349 9.41 1.47 8.88
N PHE A 350 9.65 0.65 7.88
CA PHE A 350 8.99 -0.62 7.65
C PHE A 350 10.06 -1.64 7.24
N PRO A 351 10.55 -2.49 8.16
CA PRO A 351 11.55 -3.51 7.86
C PRO A 351 11.08 -4.46 6.77
N SER A 352 11.95 -4.85 5.84
CA SER A 352 11.63 -5.83 4.80
C SER A 352 11.02 -7.11 5.40
N THR A 353 10.04 -7.69 4.71
CA THR A 353 9.38 -8.92 5.15
C THR A 353 9.45 -9.97 4.06
N VAL A 354 9.79 -11.21 4.42
CA VAL A 354 9.85 -12.35 3.51
C VAL A 354 9.16 -13.53 4.17
N LYS A 355 8.32 -14.23 3.40
CA LYS A 355 7.69 -15.50 3.78
C LYS A 355 8.28 -16.62 2.93
N ASP A 356 8.38 -17.82 3.50
CA ASP A 356 8.87 -18.98 2.77
C ASP A 356 7.90 -19.34 1.63
N GLN A 357 8.32 -19.09 0.39
CA GLN A 357 7.57 -19.41 -0.82
C GLN A 357 7.33 -20.92 -1.00
N ASN A 358 8.04 -21.78 -0.25
CA ASN A 358 7.86 -23.22 -0.33
C ASN A 358 6.67 -23.75 0.47
N GLN A 359 6.00 -22.90 1.24
CA GLN A 359 4.82 -23.28 2.01
C GLN A 359 3.75 -23.93 1.12
N PRO A 360 3.11 -25.03 1.57
CA PRO A 360 2.15 -25.77 0.75
C PRO A 360 0.99 -24.92 0.21
N PHE A 361 0.48 -23.95 0.99
CA PHE A 361 -0.62 -23.09 0.55
C PHE A 361 -0.18 -22.12 -0.56
N ILE A 362 1.05 -21.58 -0.50
CA ILE A 362 1.60 -20.69 -1.52
C ILE A 362 1.70 -21.42 -2.85
N LYS A 363 2.30 -22.62 -2.87
CA LYS A 363 2.40 -23.43 -4.09
C LYS A 363 1.03 -23.74 -4.68
N ARG A 364 0.06 -24.06 -3.83
CA ARG A 364 -1.31 -24.38 -4.24
C ARG A 364 -2.01 -23.18 -4.86
N PHE A 365 -1.96 -22.02 -4.21
CA PHE A 365 -2.61 -20.79 -4.66
C PHE A 365 -1.95 -20.24 -5.93
N SER A 366 -0.62 -20.35 -6.04
CA SER A 366 0.11 -20.05 -7.28
C SER A 366 -0.34 -20.94 -8.45
N ALA A 367 -0.52 -22.24 -8.21
CA ALA A 367 -0.99 -23.17 -9.24
C ALA A 367 -2.44 -22.88 -9.66
N ILE A 368 -3.32 -22.57 -8.70
CA ILE A 368 -4.71 -22.18 -8.96
C ILE A 368 -4.76 -20.90 -9.79
N TYR A 369 -4.02 -19.86 -9.38
CA TYR A 369 -3.91 -18.63 -10.16
C TYR A 369 -3.48 -18.90 -11.61
N GLN A 370 -2.46 -19.75 -11.81
CA GLN A 370 -2.00 -20.10 -13.15
C GLN A 370 -3.07 -20.89 -13.93
N GLN A 371 -3.82 -21.77 -13.27
CA GLN A 371 -4.90 -22.53 -13.88
C GLN A 371 -6.05 -21.63 -14.33
N ASP A 372 -6.50 -20.70 -13.47
CA ASP A 372 -7.67 -19.86 -13.75
C ASP A 372 -7.32 -18.69 -14.68
N THR A 373 -6.10 -18.18 -14.64
CA THR A 373 -5.70 -17.03 -15.48
C THR A 373 -4.96 -17.42 -16.75
N GLY A 374 -4.26 -18.56 -16.76
CA GLY A 374 -3.27 -18.90 -17.78
C GLY A 374 -1.98 -18.06 -17.71
N LEU A 375 -1.81 -17.22 -16.68
CA LEU A 375 -0.64 -16.38 -16.46
C LEU A 375 0.39 -17.07 -15.55
N ASP A 376 1.60 -16.52 -15.48
CA ASP A 376 2.66 -17.04 -14.60
C ASP A 376 2.29 -16.88 -13.11
N GLY A 377 2.19 -18.01 -12.41
CA GLY A 377 1.87 -18.08 -10.99
C GLY A 377 3.07 -17.98 -10.05
N THR A 378 4.28 -17.78 -10.57
CA THR A 378 5.51 -17.66 -9.78
C THR A 378 5.37 -16.54 -8.74
N PRO A 379 5.56 -16.81 -7.44
CA PRO A 379 5.48 -15.79 -6.40
C PRO A 379 6.42 -14.61 -6.66
N VAL A 380 5.94 -13.41 -6.35
CA VAL A 380 6.64 -12.14 -6.62
C VAL A 380 6.89 -11.36 -5.33
N THR A 381 7.63 -10.26 -5.46
CA THR A 381 7.81 -9.27 -4.38
C THR A 381 7.09 -7.96 -4.72
N THR A 382 6.92 -7.09 -3.74
CA THR A 382 6.31 -5.77 -3.94
C THR A 382 7.09 -4.65 -3.24
N THR A 383 6.91 -3.43 -3.73
CA THR A 383 7.34 -2.20 -3.05
C THR A 383 6.27 -1.68 -2.09
N GLY A 384 5.00 -2.12 -2.23
CA GLY A 384 3.88 -1.72 -1.38
C GLY A 384 4.04 -2.18 0.08
N VAL A 385 3.26 -1.56 0.96
CA VAL A 385 3.06 -1.99 2.34
C VAL A 385 1.60 -2.42 2.41
N THR A 386 1.35 -3.57 3.01
CA THR A 386 0.01 -4.13 3.18
C THR A 386 -0.16 -4.65 4.60
N TYR A 387 -1.37 -5.07 4.96
CA TYR A 387 -1.59 -5.84 6.19
C TYR A 387 -0.72 -7.09 6.35
N ALA A 388 -0.16 -7.68 5.27
CA ALA A 388 0.72 -8.86 5.38
C ALA A 388 1.99 -8.58 6.21
N ARG A 389 2.37 -7.30 6.35
CA ARG A 389 3.49 -6.88 7.19
C ARG A 389 3.17 -6.95 8.68
N GLY A 390 1.95 -6.54 9.06
CA GLY A 390 1.54 -6.45 10.46
C GLY A 390 0.83 -7.70 10.98
N MET A 391 0.11 -8.43 10.12
CA MET A 391 -0.60 -9.65 10.49
C MET A 391 0.34 -10.87 10.38
N PRO A 392 0.56 -11.62 11.47
CA PRO A 392 1.38 -12.84 11.43
C PRO A 392 0.84 -13.87 10.43
N ASN A 393 1.75 -14.62 9.80
CA ASN A 393 1.44 -15.70 8.87
C ASN A 393 0.63 -15.31 7.62
N THR A 394 0.62 -14.02 7.25
CA THR A 394 -0.13 -13.51 6.09
C THR A 394 0.80 -13.14 4.94
N VAL A 395 0.33 -13.36 3.69
CA VAL A 395 0.95 -12.88 2.44
C VAL A 395 -0.05 -12.05 1.64
N ALA A 396 0.40 -11.20 0.72
CA ALA A 396 -0.53 -10.52 -0.20
C ALA A 396 -0.86 -11.42 -1.40
N PHE A 397 -2.11 -11.39 -1.86
CA PHE A 397 -2.55 -12.16 -3.01
C PHE A 397 -3.74 -11.48 -3.69
N GLY A 398 -3.46 -10.76 -4.77
CA GLY A 398 -4.43 -9.91 -5.45
C GLY A 398 -4.47 -8.49 -4.90
N PRO A 399 -5.28 -7.59 -5.51
CA PRO A 399 -6.23 -7.89 -6.58
C PRO A 399 -5.72 -7.55 -7.98
N SER A 400 -4.70 -6.68 -8.13
CA SER A 400 -4.28 -6.20 -9.44
C SER A 400 -3.63 -7.31 -10.27
N PHE A 401 -4.13 -7.53 -11.47
CA PHE A 401 -3.53 -8.44 -12.45
C PHE A 401 -2.30 -7.81 -13.12
N PRO A 402 -1.40 -8.62 -13.71
CA PRO A 402 -0.23 -8.10 -14.43
C PRO A 402 -0.61 -7.04 -15.48
N GLY A 403 0.08 -5.89 -15.41
CA GLY A 403 -0.17 -4.73 -16.29
C GLY A 403 -1.10 -3.67 -15.68
N GLN A 404 -1.87 -4.00 -14.65
CA GLN A 404 -2.69 -3.04 -13.91
C GLN A 404 -1.81 -2.28 -12.92
N LYS A 405 -1.48 -1.03 -13.25
CA LYS A 405 -0.61 -0.16 -12.46
C LYS A 405 -1.20 1.24 -12.35
N GLY A 406 -1.01 1.88 -11.20
CA GLY A 406 -1.38 3.29 -11.01
C GLY A 406 -2.89 3.55 -11.02
N ILE A 407 -3.68 2.61 -10.52
CA ILE A 407 -5.15 2.70 -10.44
C ILE A 407 -5.60 3.11 -9.04
N ALA A 408 -5.10 2.42 -8.02
CA ALA A 408 -5.35 2.76 -6.62
C ALA A 408 -4.95 4.21 -6.30
N HIS A 409 -5.73 4.84 -5.42
CA HIS A 409 -5.53 6.22 -4.94
C HIS A 409 -5.62 7.32 -6.01
N LYS A 410 -6.11 7.02 -7.22
CA LYS A 410 -6.33 8.00 -8.31
C LYS A 410 -7.80 8.35 -8.50
N GLY A 411 -8.04 9.45 -9.22
CA GLY A 411 -9.32 9.75 -9.86
C GLY A 411 -9.76 8.63 -10.79
N ASP A 412 -11.07 8.39 -10.83
CA ASP A 412 -11.70 7.29 -11.57
C ASP A 412 -11.06 5.92 -11.30
N GLU A 413 -10.76 5.62 -10.04
CA GLU A 413 -10.34 4.28 -9.63
C GLU A 413 -11.32 3.22 -10.18
N TRP A 414 -10.77 2.14 -10.73
CA TRP A 414 -11.54 1.19 -11.51
C TRP A 414 -11.13 -0.26 -11.34
N ILE A 415 -12.08 -1.16 -11.61
CA ILE A 415 -11.82 -2.57 -11.95
C ILE A 415 -12.65 -2.93 -13.18
N GLN A 416 -12.22 -3.95 -13.93
CA GLN A 416 -13.11 -4.54 -14.94
C GLN A 416 -14.06 -5.55 -14.28
N TYR A 417 -15.30 -5.63 -14.74
CA TYR A 417 -16.27 -6.62 -14.26
C TYR A 417 -15.76 -8.05 -14.50
N SER A 418 -15.16 -8.31 -15.67
CA SER A 418 -14.49 -9.58 -15.96
C SER A 418 -13.35 -9.92 -14.98
N ASP A 419 -12.61 -8.90 -14.54
CA ASP A 419 -11.50 -9.09 -13.59
C ASP A 419 -12.03 -9.34 -12.19
N TRP A 420 -13.15 -8.70 -11.83
CA TRP A 420 -13.86 -8.94 -10.58
C TRP A 420 -14.42 -10.37 -10.49
N GLN A 421 -14.97 -10.87 -11.59
CA GLN A 421 -15.38 -12.28 -11.71
C GLN A 421 -14.18 -13.22 -11.58
N MET A 422 -13.09 -12.95 -12.31
CA MET A 422 -11.89 -13.78 -12.30
C MET A 422 -11.21 -13.81 -10.92
N MET A 423 -11.06 -12.67 -10.23
CA MET A 423 -10.50 -12.68 -8.87
C MET A 423 -11.41 -13.43 -7.89
N THR A 424 -12.74 -13.34 -8.06
CA THR A 424 -13.68 -14.10 -7.24
C THR A 424 -13.56 -15.60 -7.49
N GLU A 425 -13.36 -16.03 -8.74
CA GLU A 425 -13.08 -17.43 -9.09
C GLU A 425 -11.79 -17.93 -8.44
N ILE A 426 -10.70 -17.17 -8.56
CA ILE A 426 -9.41 -17.50 -7.93
C ILE A 426 -9.59 -17.72 -6.41
N TYR A 427 -10.29 -16.82 -5.71
CA TYR A 427 -10.53 -16.98 -4.28
C TYR A 427 -11.43 -18.19 -3.98
N TYR A 428 -12.48 -18.40 -4.79
CA TYR A 428 -13.39 -19.54 -4.67
C TYR A 428 -12.61 -20.86 -4.76
N ASP A 429 -11.68 -20.97 -5.70
CA ASP A 429 -10.88 -22.18 -5.88
C ASP A 429 -9.79 -22.37 -4.84
N CYS A 430 -9.13 -21.29 -4.45
CA CYS A 430 -8.21 -21.31 -3.33
C CYS A 430 -8.91 -21.78 -2.04
N PHE A 431 -10.12 -21.30 -1.77
CA PHE A 431 -10.89 -21.70 -0.59
C PHE A 431 -11.38 -23.15 -0.69
N LEU A 432 -11.88 -23.60 -1.83
CA LEU A 432 -12.19 -25.01 -2.02
C LEU A 432 -10.96 -25.88 -1.78
N ALA A 433 -9.82 -25.55 -2.38
CA ALA A 433 -8.62 -26.35 -2.27
C ALA A 433 -8.00 -26.34 -0.86
N GLU A 434 -8.11 -25.24 -0.11
CA GLU A 434 -7.51 -25.10 1.22
C GLU A 434 -8.41 -25.61 2.35
N LEU A 435 -9.73 -25.45 2.21
CA LEU A 435 -10.68 -25.62 3.31
C LEU A 435 -11.52 -26.89 3.22
N SER A 436 -11.58 -27.57 2.07
CA SER A 436 -12.45 -28.75 1.85
C SER A 436 -11.81 -30.12 2.02
#